data_AF-A0A6I2GPF8-F1
#
_entry.id   AF-A0A6I2GPF8-F1
#
_cell.length_a   1.000
_cell.length_b   1.000
_cell.length_c   1.000
_cell.angle_alpha   90.00
_cell.angle_beta   90.00
_cell.angle_gamma   90.00
#
_symmetry.space_group_name_H-M   'P 1'
#
loop_
_entity.id
_entity.type
_entity.pdbx_description
1 polymer ?
#
loop_
_entity_poly.entity_id
_entity_poly.type
_entity_poly.pdbx_seq_one_letter_code
_entity_poly.pdbx_strand_id
1 'polypeptide(L)' 'MKISIQLEAVDRDGYYQPDIMGYIYAWDNLGIYINQEKVHFDEIRHVEFI' A
#
# COMPACT_ATOMS: atom_id res chain seq x y z
N MET A 1 0.05 0.96 14.84
CA MET A 1 0.40 -0.24 14.05
C MET A 1 1.03 0.22 12.76
N LYS A 2 2.35 0.04 12.63
CA LYS A 2 3.07 0.43 11.44
C LYS A 2 3.03 -0.75 10.47
N ILE A 3 2.85 -0.46 9.18
CA ILE A 3 2.77 -1.47 8.13
C ILE A 3 3.64 -1.08 6.94
N SER A 4 4.06 -2.09 6.17
CA SER A 4 4.59 -1.96 4.82
C SER A 4 3.55 -2.47 3.82
N ILE A 5 3.34 -1.75 2.73
CA ILE A 5 2.43 -2.14 1.64
C ILE A 5 3.21 -2.15 0.34
N GLN A 6 3.21 -3.28 -0.34
CA GLN A 6 3.70 -3.38 -1.71
C GLN A 6 2.52 -3.30 -2.69
N LEU A 7 2.64 -2.43 -3.69
CA LEU A 7 1.66 -2.32 -4.78
C LEU A 7 1.90 -3.40 -5.85
N GLU A 8 0.84 -3.82 -6.54
CA GLU A 8 0.89 -4.76 -7.67
C GLU A 8 1.51 -4.13 -8.92
N ALA A 9 1.42 -2.81 -9.07
CA ALA A 9 1.93 -2.09 -10.23
C ALA A 9 3.47 -2.20 -10.34
N VAL A 10 3.91 -2.56 -11.55
CA VAL A 10 5.34 -2.60 -11.95
C VAL A 10 5.64 -1.52 -12.98
N ASP A 11 6.90 -1.10 -13.05
CA ASP A 11 7.38 -0.24 -14.13
C ASP A 11 7.54 -1.00 -15.46
N ARG A 12 8.08 -0.32 -16.49
CA ARG A 12 8.27 -0.89 -17.83
C ARG A 12 9.28 -2.04 -17.87
N ASP A 13 10.17 -2.11 -16.89
CA ASP A 13 11.21 -3.12 -16.78
C ASP A 13 10.78 -4.27 -15.85
N GLY A 14 9.56 -4.20 -15.30
CA GLY A 14 8.98 -5.23 -14.44
C GLY A 14 9.37 -5.10 -12.97
N TYR A 15 9.93 -3.96 -12.54
CA TYR A 15 10.27 -3.73 -11.14
C TYR A 15 9.09 -3.13 -10.37
N TYR A 16 8.87 -3.63 -9.15
CA TYR A 16 7.91 -3.07 -8.22
C TYR A 16 8.39 -1.73 -7.69
N GLN A 17 7.42 -0.85 -7.41
CA GLN A 17 7.69 0.42 -6.73
C GLN A 17 8.13 0.16 -5.27
N PRO A 18 8.83 1.12 -4.64
CA PRO A 18 9.13 1.03 -3.21
C PRO A 18 7.86 0.90 -2.36
N ASP A 19 7.94 0.11 -1.29
CA ASP A 19 6.83 -0.08 -0.38
C ASP A 19 6.37 1.23 0.28
N ILE A 20 5.06 1.36 0.45
CA ILE A 20 4.46 2.43 1.23
C ILE A 20 4.50 2.03 2.70
N MET A 21 5.27 2.75 3.51
CA MET A 21 5.40 2.51 4.95
C MET A 21 4.70 3.59 5.76
N GLY A 22 3.92 3.20 6.78
CA GLY A 22 3.24 4.18 7.62
C GLY A 22 2.25 3.57 8.60
N TYR A 23 1.43 4.44 9.19
CA TYR A 23 0.33 4.07 10.07
C TYR A 23 -0.99 4.23 9.32
N ILE A 24 -1.82 3.19 9.33
CA ILE A 24 -3.21 3.31 8.87
C ILE A 24 -3.94 4.28 9.80
N TYR A 25 -4.60 5.30 9.25
CA TYR A 25 -5.38 6.26 10.03
C TYR A 25 -6.88 6.26 9.71
N ALA A 26 -7.29 5.67 8.59
CA ALA A 26 -8.69 5.46 8.24
C ALA A 26 -8.81 4.31 7.21
N TRP A 27 -10.03 3.84 6.96
CA TRP A 27 -10.35 2.88 5.92
C TRP A 27 -11.80 3.05 5.46
N ASP A 28 -12.10 2.58 4.26
CA ASP A 28 -13.46 2.42 3.76
C ASP A 28 -13.58 1.10 2.97
N ASN A 29 -14.69 0.92 2.26
CA ASN A 29 -14.96 -0.31 1.52
C ASN A 29 -14.05 -0.53 0.30
N LEU A 30 -13.27 0.48 -0.12
CA LEU A 30 -12.41 0.42 -1.30
C LEU A 30 -10.93 0.40 -0.94
N GLY A 31 -10.53 0.84 0.25
CA GLY A 31 -9.12 0.87 0.62
C GLY A 31 -8.80 1.37 2.02
N ILE A 32 -7.51 1.53 2.24
CA ILE A 32 -6.92 2.05 3.49
C ILE A 32 -6.22 3.38 3.24
N TYR A 33 -6.20 4.21 4.28
CA TYR A 33 -5.55 5.50 4.24
C TYR A 33 -4.25 5.48 5.05
N ILE A 34 -3.14 5.84 4.41
CA ILE A 34 -1.78 5.84 4.93
C ILE A 34 -1.04 7.08 4.39
N ASN A 35 -0.31 7.82 5.22
CA ASN A 35 0.47 9.00 4.81
C ASN A 35 -0.29 10.06 3.96
N GLN A 36 -1.60 10.25 4.23
CA GLN A 36 -2.52 11.13 3.46
C GLN A 36 -2.92 10.62 2.08
N GLU A 37 -2.50 9.41 1.70
CA GLU A 37 -2.88 8.74 0.47
C GLU A 37 -3.86 7.61 0.76
N LYS A 38 -4.77 7.36 -0.19
CA LYS A 38 -5.64 6.19 -0.17
C LYS A 38 -5.03 5.13 -1.08
N VAL A 39 -4.80 3.94 -0.55
CA VAL A 39 -4.38 2.76 -1.31
C VAL A 39 -5.60 1.86 -1.48
N HIS A 40 -5.97 1.54 -2.72
CA HIS A 40 -7.11 0.67 -2.98
C HIS A 40 -6.75 -0.80 -2.77
N PHE A 41 -7.70 -1.61 -2.31
CA PHE A 41 -7.43 -3.03 -2.00
C PHE A 41 -7.00 -3.85 -3.22
N ASP A 42 -7.47 -3.51 -4.42
CA ASP A 42 -7.12 -4.18 -5.67
C ASP A 42 -5.72 -3.83 -6.18
N GLU A 43 -5.10 -2.79 -5.64
CA GLU A 43 -3.73 -2.39 -5.96
C GLU A 43 -2.70 -3.05 -5.03
N ILE A 44 -3.13 -3.68 -3.94
CA ILE A 44 -2.23 -4.24 -2.93
C ILE A 44 -1.82 -5.66 -3.30
N ARG A 45 -0.51 -5.87 -3.43
CA ARG A 45 0.09 -7.19 -3.64
C ARG A 45 0.45 -7.89 -2.34
N HIS A 46 1.00 -7.14 -1.39
CA HIS A 46 1.50 -7.67 -0.12
C HIS A 46 1.40 -6.63 1.00
N VAL A 47 1.16 -7.10 2.23
CA VAL A 47 1.13 -6.29 3.45
C VAL A 47 1.88 -7.00 4.55
N GLU A 48 2.73 -6.27 5.27
CA GLU A 48 3.50 -6.76 6.41
C GLU A 48 3.38 -5.80 7.62
N PHE A 49 3.42 -6.36 8.85
CA PHE A 49 3.58 -5.58 10.07
C PHE A 49 5.06 -5.30 10.36
N ILE A 50 5.38 -4.07 10.76
CA ILE A 50 6.74 -3.60 11.06
C ILE A 50 6.83 -2.84 12.38
#